data_AF-A0A2V6R2F8-F1
#
_entry.id   AF-A0A2V6R2F8-F1
#
_cell.length_a   1.000
_cell.length_b   1.000
_cell.length_c   1.000
_cell.angle_alpha   90.00
_cell.angle_beta   90.00
_cell.angle_gamma   90.00
#
_symmetry.space_group_name_H-M   'P 1'
#
loop_
_entity.id
_entity.type
_entity.pdbx_description
1 polymer ?
#
loop_
_entity_poly.entity_id
_entity_poly.type
_entity_poly.pdbx_seq_one_letter_code
_entity_poly.pdbx_strand_id
1 'polypeptide(L)'
;MERQEVLAKLRAIRKNVVEHVATQARHFDPLYVLDLFQRYATVRDALKAVLPSLFEDLPVREDPTGRTAEHEGRGSVEMVKLRQLLHDIDYCLELLQVVGTAGAVAPHPEGSGPPSAPPHPQRVLVIYGRNETARRAMFAFLRALRLEPIEWTQAIRLAHEGAPYIGAVLDRLFETAQAVVVILSGDDEARLRDPFLQADDSVAEKRLTPQPRMNVIFEAGMAFARAPSRTILVELESVRPFSDIAGRHIVRFLDDARSRQELARRLETAGCAVDMSGADWQTEGDFAGAKPSAGDPAGTDGRERRRRPPTFLWRGVEWVLGPEFWGAYEYLSGDEISPALLNSAIRSPICPQCKEDAKAGMESGNQCLTCGQAFHLGPVVPVPPWEELKQEVYKKAQAAARRGELHLD
;
A
#
# COMPACT_ATOMS: atom_id res chain seq x y z
N MET A 1 -3.69 -37.12 10.96
CA MET A 1 -3.91 -36.39 9.70
C MET A 1 -2.58 -35.79 9.30
N GLU A 2 -2.01 -36.17 8.16
CA GLU A 2 -0.70 -35.64 7.75
C GLU A 2 -0.81 -34.15 7.36
N ARG A 3 0.26 -33.37 7.50
CA ARG A 3 0.25 -31.92 7.23
C ARG A 3 -0.26 -31.57 5.82
N GLN A 4 0.15 -32.35 4.82
CA GLN A 4 -0.32 -32.21 3.43
C GLN A 4 -1.84 -32.42 3.32
N GLU A 5 -2.37 -33.40 4.05
CA GLU A 5 -3.79 -33.71 4.11
C GLU A 5 -4.60 -32.58 4.78
N VAL A 6 -4.08 -32.00 5.86
CA VAL A 6 -4.67 -30.84 6.55
C VAL A 6 -4.75 -29.63 5.62
N LEU A 7 -3.65 -29.30 4.94
CA LEU A 7 -3.60 -28.19 4.00
C LEU A 7 -4.56 -28.38 2.82
N ALA A 8 -4.63 -29.60 2.27
CA ALA A 8 -5.56 -29.93 1.20
C ALA A 8 -7.02 -29.76 1.65
N LYS A 9 -7.37 -30.26 2.85
CA LYS A 9 -8.71 -30.13 3.41
C LYS A 9 -9.07 -28.66 3.67
N LEU A 10 -8.19 -27.87 4.30
CA LEU A 10 -8.43 -26.44 4.53
C LEU A 10 -8.62 -25.66 3.23
N ARG A 11 -7.78 -25.89 2.21
CA ARG A 11 -7.92 -25.24 0.89
C ARG A 11 -9.22 -25.61 0.19
N ALA A 12 -9.64 -26.87 0.28
CA ALA A 12 -10.91 -27.31 -0.28
C ALA A 12 -12.11 -26.65 0.41
N ILE A 13 -12.12 -26.61 1.75
CA ILE A 13 -13.19 -25.95 2.51
C ILE A 13 -13.20 -24.45 2.21
N ARG A 14 -12.02 -23.79 2.21
CA ARG A 14 -11.88 -22.37 1.86
C ARG A 14 -12.49 -22.04 0.50
N LYS A 15 -12.15 -22.83 -0.53
CA LYS A 15 -12.66 -22.63 -1.88
C LYS A 15 -14.19 -22.62 -1.89
N ASN A 16 -14.81 -23.61 -1.25
CA ASN A 16 -16.26 -23.71 -1.16
C ASN A 16 -16.86 -22.50 -0.41
N VAL A 17 -16.28 -22.10 0.72
CA VAL A 17 -16.77 -20.94 1.49
C VAL A 17 -16.64 -19.63 0.69
N VAL A 18 -15.52 -19.42 -0.02
CA VAL A 18 -15.28 -18.22 -0.85
C VAL A 18 -16.31 -18.15 -1.99
N GLU A 19 -16.58 -19.26 -2.67
CA GLU A 19 -17.60 -19.31 -3.72
C GLU A 19 -18.97 -18.88 -3.19
N HIS A 20 -19.33 -19.29 -1.97
CA HIS A 20 -20.60 -18.93 -1.35
C HIS A 20 -20.63 -17.48 -0.87
N VAL A 21 -19.55 -16.99 -0.25
CA VAL A 21 -19.43 -15.56 0.19
C VAL A 21 -19.42 -14.60 -1.01
N ALA A 22 -18.90 -15.04 -2.17
CA ALA A 22 -18.91 -14.26 -3.39
C ALA A 22 -20.30 -14.14 -4.03
N THR A 23 -21.21 -15.09 -3.75
CA THR A 23 -22.60 -14.94 -4.15
C THR A 23 -23.26 -13.86 -3.29
N GLN A 24 -23.96 -12.90 -3.91
CA GLN A 24 -24.80 -11.94 -3.19
C GLN A 24 -26.08 -12.57 -2.59
N ALA A 25 -26.10 -13.91 -2.44
CA ALA A 25 -27.20 -14.64 -1.87
C ALA A 25 -27.36 -14.27 -0.39
N ARG A 26 -28.60 -13.99 0.02
CA ARG A 26 -28.92 -13.65 1.42
C ARG A 26 -29.09 -14.89 2.30
N HIS A 27 -29.33 -16.06 1.69
CA HIS A 27 -29.64 -17.31 2.39
C HIS A 27 -28.95 -18.49 1.70
N PHE A 28 -28.49 -19.44 2.49
CA PHE A 28 -27.78 -20.64 2.05
C PHE A 28 -28.46 -21.89 2.59
N ASP A 29 -28.30 -23.02 1.88
CA ASP A 29 -28.79 -24.33 2.34
C ASP A 29 -28.17 -24.67 3.71
N PRO A 30 -28.97 -24.82 4.78
CA PRO A 30 -28.49 -25.15 6.12
C PRO A 30 -27.68 -26.42 6.19
N LEU A 31 -28.06 -27.46 5.45
CA LEU A 31 -27.39 -28.75 5.50
C LEU A 31 -26.00 -28.65 4.85
N TYR A 32 -25.89 -27.90 3.76
CA TYR A 32 -24.62 -27.64 3.11
C TYR A 32 -23.69 -26.81 3.99
N VAL A 33 -24.20 -25.74 4.62
CA VAL A 33 -23.38 -24.91 5.51
C VAL A 33 -22.99 -25.67 6.78
N LEU A 34 -23.89 -26.48 7.34
CA LEU A 34 -23.59 -27.35 8.48
C LEU A 34 -22.47 -28.34 8.14
N ASP A 35 -22.50 -28.96 6.96
CA ASP A 35 -21.43 -29.85 6.49
C ASP A 35 -20.07 -29.12 6.40
N LEU A 36 -20.03 -27.87 5.91
CA LEU A 36 -18.81 -27.07 5.89
C LEU A 36 -18.25 -26.80 7.30
N PHE A 37 -19.13 -26.46 8.25
CA PHE A 37 -18.75 -26.21 9.64
C PHE A 37 -18.24 -27.49 10.32
N GLN A 38 -18.89 -28.65 10.08
CA GLN A 38 -18.47 -29.93 10.63
C GLN A 38 -17.11 -30.39 10.06
N ARG A 39 -16.90 -30.21 8.75
CA ARG A 39 -15.61 -30.48 8.10
C ARG A 39 -14.51 -29.60 8.66
N TYR A 40 -14.77 -28.31 8.86
CA TYR A 40 -13.80 -27.42 9.49
C TYR A 40 -13.55 -27.81 10.95
N ALA A 41 -14.57 -28.11 11.74
CA ALA A 41 -14.42 -28.54 13.13
C ALA A 41 -13.51 -29.76 13.26
N THR A 42 -13.66 -30.75 12.37
CA THR A 42 -12.78 -31.93 12.31
C THR A 42 -11.31 -31.53 12.08
N VAL A 43 -11.07 -30.58 11.17
CA VAL A 43 -9.71 -30.11 10.86
C VAL A 43 -9.14 -29.24 12.00
N ARG A 44 -9.96 -28.35 12.58
CA ARG A 44 -9.62 -27.52 13.75
C ARG A 44 -9.21 -28.39 14.92
N ASP A 45 -10.00 -29.41 15.25
CA ASP A 45 -9.72 -30.27 16.41
C ASP A 45 -8.47 -31.12 16.18
N ALA A 46 -8.24 -31.56 14.93
CA ALA A 46 -6.98 -32.18 14.56
C ALA A 46 -5.78 -31.20 14.69
N LEU A 47 -5.94 -29.93 14.32
CA LEU A 47 -4.92 -28.90 14.47
C LEU A 47 -4.61 -28.61 15.94
N LYS A 48 -5.64 -28.47 16.79
CA LYS A 48 -5.49 -28.33 18.24
C LYS A 48 -4.76 -29.51 18.87
N ALA A 49 -5.05 -30.73 18.42
CA ALA A 49 -4.41 -31.93 18.96
C ALA A 49 -2.94 -32.06 18.54
N VAL A 50 -2.60 -31.67 17.30
CA VAL A 50 -1.24 -31.86 16.74
C VAL A 50 -0.32 -30.67 17.05
N LEU A 51 -0.87 -29.45 17.09
CA LEU A 51 -0.13 -28.19 17.28
C LEU A 51 -0.84 -27.27 18.30
N PRO A 52 -1.02 -27.71 19.56
CA PRO A 52 -1.80 -26.99 20.56
C PRO A 52 -1.27 -25.56 20.79
N SER A 53 0.05 -25.37 20.83
CA SER A 53 0.69 -24.06 21.07
C SER A 53 0.37 -23.00 20.00
N LEU A 54 -0.17 -23.38 18.85
CA LEU A 54 -0.49 -22.47 17.75
C LEU A 54 -1.99 -22.33 17.50
N PHE A 55 -2.80 -23.25 18.01
CA PHE A 55 -4.21 -23.34 17.62
C PHE A 55 -5.15 -23.58 18.81
N GLU A 56 -4.66 -23.64 20.05
CA GLU A 56 -5.50 -23.84 21.23
C GLU A 56 -6.63 -22.82 21.35
N ASP A 57 -6.37 -21.60 20.89
CA ASP A 57 -7.25 -20.43 20.89
C ASP A 57 -8.29 -20.44 19.75
N LEU A 58 -8.21 -21.36 18.78
CA LEU A 58 -9.17 -21.42 17.68
C LEU A 58 -10.61 -21.54 18.22
N PRO A 59 -11.55 -20.68 17.80
CA PRO A 59 -12.89 -20.66 18.35
C PRO A 59 -13.67 -21.94 18.01
N VAL A 60 -14.46 -22.42 18.99
CA VAL A 60 -15.48 -23.44 18.73
C VAL A 60 -16.75 -22.73 18.29
N ARG A 61 -17.03 -22.74 16.98
CA ARG A 61 -18.24 -22.13 16.42
C ARG A 61 -19.46 -23.02 16.72
N GLU A 62 -20.53 -22.40 17.20
CA GLU A 62 -21.83 -23.05 17.41
C GLU A 62 -22.50 -23.44 16.08
N ASP A 63 -23.53 -24.28 16.16
CA ASP A 63 -24.30 -24.74 15.01
C ASP A 63 -24.77 -23.54 14.14
N PRO A 64 -24.40 -23.50 12.84
CA PRO A 64 -24.79 -22.40 11.98
C PRO A 64 -26.30 -22.36 11.72
N THR A 65 -27.01 -23.46 11.95
CA THR A 65 -28.46 -23.60 11.82
C THR A 65 -29.11 -23.18 13.15
N GLY A 66 -29.72 -21.98 13.19
CA GLY A 66 -30.36 -21.47 14.40
C GLY A 66 -31.56 -22.33 14.87
N ARG A 67 -32.08 -22.09 16.08
CA ARG A 67 -33.27 -22.78 16.65
C ARG A 67 -34.57 -22.62 15.85
N THR A 68 -34.60 -21.82 14.79
CA THR A 68 -35.78 -21.60 13.96
C THR A 68 -35.92 -22.73 12.94
N ALA A 69 -36.24 -23.93 13.42
CA ALA A 69 -36.89 -24.98 12.64
C ALA A 69 -38.41 -24.70 12.52
N GLU A 70 -38.79 -23.44 12.32
CA GLU A 70 -40.19 -23.03 12.21
C GLU A 70 -40.47 -22.54 10.79
N HIS A 71 -41.28 -23.35 10.11
CA HIS A 71 -41.84 -23.24 8.74
C HIS A 71 -40.93 -23.59 7.56
N GLU A 72 -41.24 -24.76 6.97
CA GLU A 72 -40.91 -25.18 5.59
C GLU A 72 -39.44 -25.55 5.27
N GLY A 73 -38.64 -25.98 6.25
CA GLY A 73 -37.40 -26.71 5.98
C GLY A 73 -36.30 -25.94 5.24
N ARG A 74 -36.43 -24.62 5.11
CA ARG A 74 -35.41 -23.72 4.56
C ARG A 74 -34.89 -22.84 5.68
N GLY A 75 -34.10 -23.41 6.59
CA GLY A 75 -33.29 -22.59 7.49
C GLY A 75 -32.45 -21.61 6.65
N SER A 76 -32.29 -20.39 7.13
CA SER A 76 -31.36 -19.45 6.54
C SER A 76 -30.13 -19.35 7.43
N VAL A 77 -28.95 -19.58 6.85
CA VAL A 77 -27.70 -19.27 7.55
C VAL A 77 -27.26 -17.85 7.20
N GLU A 78 -27.01 -17.04 8.22
CA GLU A 78 -26.52 -15.66 8.04
C GLU A 78 -25.12 -15.63 7.41
N MET A 79 -24.92 -14.73 6.44
CA MET A 79 -23.63 -14.49 5.78
C MET A 79 -22.48 -14.24 6.77
N VAL A 80 -22.78 -13.66 7.94
CA VAL A 80 -21.80 -13.41 9.00
C VAL A 80 -21.15 -14.72 9.46
N LYS A 81 -21.89 -15.81 9.57
CA LYS A 81 -21.36 -17.12 9.99
C LYS A 81 -20.37 -17.68 8.96
N LEU A 82 -20.68 -17.57 7.67
CA LEU A 82 -19.76 -17.99 6.60
C LEU A 82 -18.48 -17.15 6.55
N ARG A 83 -18.58 -15.84 6.80
CA ARG A 83 -17.39 -14.96 6.90
C ARG A 83 -16.51 -15.29 8.10
N GLN A 84 -17.12 -15.62 9.24
CA GLN A 84 -16.38 -16.08 10.42
C GLN A 84 -15.64 -17.39 10.13
N LEU A 85 -16.32 -18.36 9.50
CA LEU A 85 -15.69 -19.61 9.08
C LEU A 85 -14.52 -19.36 8.11
N LEU A 86 -14.70 -18.46 7.14
CA LEU A 86 -13.63 -18.11 6.19
C LEU A 86 -12.40 -17.52 6.91
N HIS A 87 -12.62 -16.60 7.85
CA HIS A 87 -11.56 -16.00 8.64
C HIS A 87 -10.77 -17.05 9.43
N ASP A 88 -11.47 -17.97 10.10
CA ASP A 88 -10.82 -19.04 10.88
C ASP A 88 -9.97 -19.98 9.98
N ILE A 89 -10.44 -20.25 8.76
CA ILE A 89 -9.72 -21.07 7.77
C ILE A 89 -8.48 -20.33 7.23
N ASP A 90 -8.61 -19.03 6.93
CA ASP A 90 -7.52 -18.21 6.43
C ASP A 90 -6.38 -18.11 7.46
N TYR A 91 -6.74 -17.88 8.73
CA TYR A 91 -5.79 -17.89 9.86
C TYR A 91 -5.04 -19.23 9.97
N CYS A 92 -5.76 -20.36 9.88
CA CYS A 92 -5.12 -21.69 9.89
C CYS A 92 -4.15 -21.90 8.73
N LEU A 93 -4.53 -21.46 7.52
CA LEU A 93 -3.68 -21.60 6.33
C LEU A 93 -2.44 -20.72 6.39
N GLU A 94 -2.56 -19.50 6.91
CA GLU A 94 -1.45 -18.57 7.12
C GLU A 94 -0.45 -19.15 8.11
N LEU A 95 -0.92 -19.59 9.28
CA LEU A 95 -0.05 -20.20 10.29
C LEU A 95 0.61 -21.49 9.79
N LEU A 96 -0.10 -22.37 9.09
CA LEU A 96 0.48 -23.61 8.54
C LEU A 96 1.45 -23.38 7.37
N GLN A 97 1.37 -22.23 6.70
CA GLN A 97 2.37 -21.79 5.74
C GLN A 97 3.64 -21.35 6.46
N VAL A 98 3.51 -20.56 7.54
CA VAL A 98 4.63 -20.13 8.39
C VAL A 98 5.34 -21.30 9.08
N VAL A 99 4.58 -22.26 9.63
CA VAL A 99 5.14 -23.50 10.23
C VAL A 99 5.73 -24.43 9.16
N GLY A 100 5.22 -24.32 7.93
CA GLY A 100 5.64 -25.13 6.80
C GLY A 100 7.01 -24.84 6.24
N THR A 101 7.37 -23.57 6.26
CA THR A 101 8.71 -23.07 5.95
C THR A 101 9.66 -23.29 7.13
N ALA A 102 9.14 -23.40 8.36
CA ALA A 102 9.90 -23.78 9.56
C ALA A 102 10.32 -25.26 9.62
N GLY A 103 9.87 -26.13 8.69
CA GLY A 103 10.32 -27.53 8.61
C GLY A 103 11.80 -27.73 8.24
N ALA A 104 12.52 -26.65 7.87
CA ALA A 104 13.98 -26.64 7.69
C ALA A 104 14.71 -25.70 8.65
N VAL A 105 14.00 -25.05 9.59
CA VAL A 105 14.61 -24.14 10.56
C VAL A 105 14.01 -24.46 11.93
N ALA A 106 14.81 -25.13 12.75
CA ALA A 106 14.51 -25.34 14.17
C ALA A 106 14.10 -24.01 14.83
N PRO A 107 13.16 -24.03 15.81
CA PRO A 107 12.79 -22.83 16.54
C PRO A 107 14.04 -22.23 17.16
N HIS A 108 14.36 -20.99 16.80
CA HIS A 108 15.26 -20.19 17.60
C HIS A 108 14.59 -20.01 18.96
N PRO A 109 15.22 -20.46 20.06
CA PRO A 109 14.71 -20.17 21.38
C PRO A 109 14.71 -18.66 21.55
N GLU A 110 13.58 -18.09 21.97
CA GLU A 110 13.63 -16.85 22.71
C GLU A 110 14.61 -17.06 23.88
N GLY A 111 15.74 -16.34 23.84
CA GLY A 111 16.57 -16.11 25.02
C GLY A 111 17.74 -17.05 25.31
N SER A 112 18.34 -17.76 24.36
CA SER A 112 19.63 -18.44 24.63
C SER A 112 20.49 -18.77 23.41
N GLY A 113 20.58 -17.88 22.42
CA GLY A 113 21.74 -17.88 21.52
C GLY A 113 22.97 -17.31 22.25
N PRO A 114 24.22 -17.69 21.89
CA PRO A 114 25.37 -16.88 22.33
C PRO A 114 25.07 -15.42 21.95
N PRO A 115 25.40 -14.43 22.80
CA PRO A 115 25.06 -13.05 22.54
C PRO A 115 25.46 -12.72 21.11
N SER A 116 24.47 -12.35 20.28
CA SER A 116 24.74 -11.81 18.95
C SER A 116 25.80 -10.73 19.16
N ALA A 117 26.90 -10.80 18.38
CA ALA A 117 27.96 -9.81 18.50
C ALA A 117 27.33 -8.41 18.58
N PRO A 118 27.82 -7.54 19.48
CA PRO A 118 27.22 -6.23 19.67
C PRO A 118 27.09 -5.51 18.32
N PRO A 119 26.01 -4.74 18.11
CA PRO A 119 25.79 -4.04 16.85
C PRO A 119 27.03 -3.21 16.50
N HIS A 120 27.35 -3.15 15.20
CA HIS A 120 28.55 -2.46 14.77
C HIS A 120 28.37 -0.95 14.99
N PRO A 121 29.23 -0.25 15.74
CA PRO A 121 28.98 1.13 16.18
C PRO A 121 28.76 2.14 15.05
N GLN A 122 29.21 1.84 13.84
CA GLN A 122 29.02 2.71 12.67
C GLN A 122 27.77 2.39 11.86
N ARG A 123 27.18 1.19 12.01
CA ARG A 123 26.08 0.76 11.12
C ARG A 123 24.78 1.44 11.49
N VAL A 124 24.11 2.02 10.49
CA VAL A 124 22.81 2.67 10.65
C VAL A 124 21.82 2.07 9.68
N LEU A 125 20.69 1.59 10.18
CA LEU A 125 19.55 1.23 9.33
C LEU A 125 18.78 2.50 9.01
N VAL A 126 18.46 2.73 7.74
CA VAL A 126 17.61 3.86 7.32
C VAL A 126 16.30 3.31 6.76
N ILE A 127 15.19 3.68 7.38
CA ILE A 127 13.83 3.40 6.89
C ILE A 127 13.34 4.66 6.17
N TYR A 128 12.91 4.51 4.92
CA TYR A 128 12.53 5.62 4.06
C TYR A 128 11.50 5.20 3.00
N GLY A 129 10.82 6.18 2.40
CA GLY A 129 9.80 5.96 1.37
C GLY A 129 10.34 5.91 -0.06
N ARG A 130 9.59 6.46 -1.02
CA ARG A 130 9.97 6.64 -2.43
C ARG A 130 10.70 7.95 -2.72
N ASN A 131 10.82 8.86 -1.76
CA ASN A 131 11.63 10.07 -1.91
C ASN A 131 13.14 9.74 -1.96
N GLU A 132 13.61 9.41 -3.15
CA GLU A 132 14.99 8.99 -3.39
C GLU A 132 15.99 10.13 -3.15
N THR A 133 15.58 11.39 -3.34
CA THR A 133 16.43 12.54 -3.01
C THR A 133 16.69 12.64 -1.51
N ALA A 134 15.64 12.52 -0.69
CA ALA A 134 15.76 12.43 0.77
C ALA A 134 16.66 11.29 1.21
N ARG A 135 16.49 10.11 0.61
CA ARG A 135 17.32 8.94 0.90
C ARG A 135 18.80 9.22 0.61
N ARG A 136 19.13 9.67 -0.61
CA ARG A 136 20.52 9.94 -1.00
C ARG A 136 21.17 11.01 -0.11
N ALA A 137 20.43 12.07 0.22
CA ALA A 137 20.90 13.14 1.09
C ALA A 137 21.21 12.62 2.50
N MET A 138 20.31 11.83 3.09
CA MET A 138 20.52 11.21 4.40
C MET A 138 21.72 10.26 4.39
N PHE A 139 21.88 9.44 3.36
CA PHE A 139 23.03 8.53 3.23
C PHE A 139 24.35 9.29 3.10
N ALA A 140 24.38 10.39 2.35
CA ALA A 140 25.56 11.26 2.25
C ALA A 140 25.90 11.89 3.61
N PHE A 141 24.90 12.45 4.30
CA PHE A 141 25.06 13.02 5.64
C PHE A 141 25.61 12.00 6.65
N LEU A 142 25.04 10.79 6.72
CA LEU A 142 25.51 9.73 7.62
C LEU A 142 26.95 9.30 7.30
N ARG A 143 27.31 9.17 6.02
CA ARG A 143 28.68 8.84 5.60
C ARG A 143 29.69 9.94 5.98
N ALA A 144 29.29 11.20 5.89
CA ALA A 144 30.12 12.34 6.28
C ALA A 144 30.44 12.33 7.80
N LEU A 145 29.54 11.77 8.61
CA LEU A 145 29.74 11.48 10.03
C LEU A 145 30.54 10.19 10.31
N ARG A 146 31.15 9.58 9.28
CA ARG A 146 31.84 8.28 9.32
C ARG A 146 30.95 7.10 9.75
N LEU A 147 29.64 7.20 9.52
CA LEU A 147 28.71 6.10 9.71
C LEU A 147 28.50 5.32 8.40
N GLU A 148 28.03 4.09 8.56
CA GLU A 148 27.78 3.12 7.49
C GLU A 148 26.26 2.89 7.36
N PRO A 149 25.54 3.72 6.59
CA PRO A 149 24.14 3.45 6.30
C PRO A 149 24.02 2.17 5.47
N ILE A 150 23.20 1.22 5.93
CA ILE A 150 23.05 -0.09 5.30
C ILE A 150 22.20 0.06 4.03
N GLU A 151 22.79 -0.25 2.87
CA GLU A 151 22.06 -0.27 1.60
C GLU A 151 21.19 -1.53 1.49
N TRP A 152 20.05 -1.45 0.80
CA TRP A 152 19.11 -2.57 0.66
C TRP A 152 19.75 -3.83 0.06
N THR A 153 20.65 -3.67 -0.92
CA THR A 153 21.39 -4.81 -1.51
C THR A 153 22.36 -5.47 -0.53
N GLN A 154 22.87 -4.72 0.46
CA GLN A 154 23.65 -5.28 1.57
C GLN A 154 22.74 -6.00 2.55
N ALA A 155 21.56 -5.44 2.84
CA ALA A 155 20.55 -6.06 3.70
C ALA A 155 20.11 -7.45 3.19
N ILE A 156 19.78 -7.57 1.90
CA ILE A 156 19.41 -8.87 1.29
C ILE A 156 20.55 -9.88 1.41
N ARG A 157 21.82 -9.46 1.23
CA ARG A 157 22.97 -10.37 1.37
C ARG A 157 23.14 -10.90 2.80
N LEU A 158 22.74 -10.13 3.81
CA LEU A 158 22.75 -10.58 5.22
C LEU A 158 21.73 -11.69 5.48
N ALA A 159 20.71 -11.82 4.64
CA ALA A 159 19.71 -12.87 4.77
C ALA A 159 20.20 -14.25 4.29
N HIS A 160 21.36 -14.31 3.59
CA HIS A 160 21.97 -15.55 3.07
C HIS A 160 21.03 -16.45 2.23
N GLU A 161 19.96 -15.88 1.67
CA GLU A 161 18.96 -16.55 0.85
C GLU A 161 18.83 -15.83 -0.50
N GLY A 162 18.53 -16.58 -1.56
CA GLY A 162 18.35 -16.02 -2.92
C GLY A 162 17.09 -15.16 -3.07
N ALA A 163 16.08 -15.34 -2.21
CA ALA A 163 14.82 -14.61 -2.20
C ALA A 163 14.24 -14.53 -0.76
N PRO A 164 14.85 -13.73 0.13
CA PRO A 164 14.48 -13.71 1.54
C PRO A 164 13.12 -13.04 1.79
N TYR A 165 12.43 -13.47 2.84
CA TYR A 165 11.27 -12.74 3.36
C TYR A 165 11.72 -11.39 3.96
N ILE A 166 11.09 -10.29 3.54
CA ILE A 166 11.48 -8.91 3.93
C ILE A 166 11.53 -8.74 5.45
N GLY A 167 10.59 -9.34 6.20
CA GLY A 167 10.58 -9.27 7.66
C GLY A 167 11.81 -9.94 8.31
N ALA A 168 12.30 -11.04 7.75
CA ALA A 168 13.50 -11.73 8.25
C ALA A 168 14.77 -10.89 7.99
N VAL A 169 14.81 -10.18 6.86
CA VAL A 169 15.88 -9.22 6.57
C VAL A 169 15.85 -8.07 7.59
N LEU A 170 14.67 -7.50 7.86
CA LEU A 170 14.51 -6.41 8.82
C LEU A 170 14.90 -6.82 10.23
N ASP A 171 14.51 -8.02 10.69
CA ASP A 171 14.90 -8.53 12.02
C ASP A 171 16.42 -8.58 12.19
N ARG A 172 17.15 -9.07 11.18
CA ARG A 172 18.63 -9.07 11.19
C ARG A 172 19.23 -7.67 11.12
N LEU A 173 18.61 -6.76 10.38
CA LEU A 173 19.07 -5.37 10.33
C LEU A 173 18.91 -4.68 11.69
N PHE A 174 17.81 -4.94 12.40
CA PHE A 174 17.63 -4.41 13.75
C PHE A 174 18.68 -4.95 14.71
N GLU A 175 19.06 -6.23 14.62
CA GLU A 175 20.13 -6.82 15.46
C GLU A 175 21.52 -6.20 15.17
N THR A 176 21.82 -5.92 13.90
CA THR A 176 23.18 -5.57 13.46
C THR A 176 23.48 -4.09 13.37
N ALA A 177 22.47 -3.24 13.13
CA ALA A 177 22.62 -1.80 13.11
C ALA A 177 22.74 -1.25 14.54
N GLN A 178 23.57 -0.23 14.76
CA GLN A 178 23.65 0.48 16.03
C GLN A 178 22.43 1.39 16.22
N ALA A 179 22.06 2.17 15.20
CA ALA A 179 20.88 3.03 15.23
C ALA A 179 19.95 2.77 14.05
N VAL A 180 18.68 3.15 14.21
CA VAL A 180 17.67 3.17 13.16
C VAL A 180 17.23 4.61 12.95
N VAL A 181 17.38 5.12 11.73
CA VAL A 181 16.89 6.44 11.31
C VAL A 181 15.65 6.23 10.46
N VAL A 182 14.52 6.78 10.89
CA VAL A 182 13.26 6.74 10.14
C VAL A 182 13.02 8.10 9.51
N ILE A 183 13.03 8.16 8.18
CA ILE A 183 12.73 9.37 7.43
C ILE A 183 11.21 9.48 7.25
N LEU A 184 10.62 10.50 7.87
CA LEU A 184 9.23 10.90 7.72
C LEU A 184 9.16 11.98 6.64
N SER A 185 8.85 11.57 5.41
CA SER A 185 8.60 12.42 4.26
C SER A 185 7.15 12.25 3.77
N GLY A 186 6.60 13.27 3.11
CA GLY A 186 5.23 13.36 2.64
C GLY A 186 4.96 12.61 1.34
N ASP A 187 5.44 11.38 1.23
CA ASP A 187 5.42 10.58 0.00
C ASP A 187 4.01 10.15 -0.43
N ASP A 188 3.11 9.95 0.54
CA ASP A 188 1.69 9.69 0.34
C ASP A 188 0.87 10.90 0.83
N GLU A 189 -0.40 11.01 0.43
CA GLU A 189 -1.35 11.95 1.02
C GLU A 189 -2.50 11.19 1.68
N ALA A 190 -3.01 11.69 2.81
CA ALA A 190 -4.20 11.15 3.46
C ALA A 190 -5.07 12.21 4.10
N ARG A 191 -6.34 11.82 4.27
CA ARG A 191 -7.37 12.49 5.06
C ARG A 191 -8.35 11.46 5.60
N LEU A 192 -9.09 11.82 6.64
CA LEU A 192 -10.19 10.98 7.09
C LEU A 192 -11.33 11.02 6.05
N ARG A 193 -12.01 9.89 5.87
CA ARG A 193 -13.17 9.85 4.95
C ARG A 193 -14.32 10.66 5.55
N ASP A 194 -15.07 11.34 4.69
CA ASP A 194 -16.15 12.25 5.09
C ASP A 194 -17.14 11.67 6.13
N PRO A 195 -17.57 10.39 6.05
CA PRO A 195 -18.51 9.83 7.04
C PRO A 195 -17.95 9.69 8.46
N PHE A 196 -16.63 9.77 8.64
CA PHE A 196 -15.97 9.63 9.94
C PHE A 196 -15.49 10.96 10.51
N LEU A 197 -15.62 12.07 9.76
CA LEU A 197 -15.23 13.41 10.22
C LEU A 197 -16.17 13.92 11.33
N GLN A 198 -15.57 14.49 12.36
CA GLN A 198 -16.23 15.23 13.42
C GLN A 198 -16.04 16.75 13.23
N ALA A 199 -16.91 17.54 13.85
CA ALA A 199 -16.90 19.00 13.68
C ALA A 199 -15.60 19.63 14.22
N ASP A 200 -15.05 19.06 15.29
CA ASP A 200 -13.86 19.50 16.01
C ASP A 200 -12.55 18.85 15.53
N ASP A 201 -12.62 17.96 14.53
CA ASP A 201 -11.44 17.32 13.95
C ASP A 201 -10.42 18.33 13.41
N SER A 202 -9.14 17.96 13.47
CA SER A 202 -8.04 18.83 13.05
C SER A 202 -8.04 19.09 11.53
N VAL A 203 -7.27 20.10 11.09
CA VAL A 203 -7.09 20.37 9.65
C VAL A 203 -6.49 19.16 8.94
N ALA A 204 -5.61 18.42 9.60
CA ALA A 204 -5.03 17.19 9.06
C ALA A 204 -6.14 16.16 8.79
N GLU A 205 -7.07 15.95 9.72
CA GLU A 205 -8.20 15.04 9.50
C GLU A 205 -9.08 15.45 8.30
N LYS A 206 -9.34 16.74 8.15
CA LYS A 206 -10.30 17.29 7.18
C LYS A 206 -9.75 17.43 5.75
N ARG A 207 -8.45 17.65 5.58
CA ARG A 207 -7.82 17.94 4.28
C ARG A 207 -6.82 16.86 3.89
N LEU A 208 -6.59 16.68 2.59
CA LEU A 208 -5.44 15.90 2.14
C LEU A 208 -4.18 16.58 2.68
N THR A 209 -3.41 15.83 3.46
CA THR A 209 -2.12 16.27 4.00
C THR A 209 -1.06 15.24 3.68
N PRO A 210 0.19 15.68 3.43
CA PRO A 210 1.31 14.75 3.22
C PRO A 210 1.52 13.83 4.41
N GLN A 211 1.89 12.58 4.19
CA GLN A 211 2.19 11.60 5.22
C GLN A 211 3.32 10.65 4.78
N PRO A 212 4.03 10.02 5.72
CA PRO A 212 4.91 8.89 5.39
C PRO A 212 4.13 7.75 4.77
N ARG A 213 4.79 7.01 3.87
CA ARG A 213 4.17 5.81 3.29
C ARG A 213 3.80 4.80 4.37
N MET A 214 2.73 4.05 4.15
CA MET A 214 2.27 3.04 5.11
C MET A 214 3.34 2.01 5.46
N ASN A 215 4.22 1.64 4.51
CA ASN A 215 5.33 0.73 4.80
C ASN A 215 6.35 1.35 5.76
N VAL A 216 6.65 2.65 5.62
CA VAL A 216 7.54 3.39 6.54
C VAL A 216 6.96 3.44 7.94
N ILE A 217 5.65 3.67 8.06
CA ILE A 217 4.94 3.67 9.36
C ILE A 217 5.02 2.29 10.01
N PHE A 218 4.75 1.22 9.25
CA PHE A 218 4.79 -0.15 9.75
C PHE A 218 6.21 -0.57 10.20
N GLU A 219 7.21 -0.30 9.37
CA GLU A 219 8.63 -0.58 9.66
C GLU A 219 9.15 0.25 10.85
N ALA A 220 8.69 1.49 11.01
CA ALA A 220 8.97 2.31 12.19
C ALA A 220 8.37 1.70 13.47
N GLY A 221 7.17 1.12 13.38
CA GLY A 221 6.57 0.33 14.45
C GLY A 221 7.44 -0.87 14.84
N MET A 222 7.93 -1.63 13.85
CA MET A 222 8.86 -2.73 14.09
C MET A 222 10.18 -2.25 14.72
N ALA A 223 10.72 -1.14 14.25
CA ALA A 223 11.92 -0.53 14.82
C ALA A 223 11.73 -0.17 16.30
N PHE A 224 10.58 0.39 16.67
CA PHE A 224 10.27 0.68 18.07
C PHE A 224 10.03 -0.57 18.91
N ALA A 225 9.54 -1.66 18.33
CA ALA A 225 9.42 -2.93 19.04
C ALA A 225 10.79 -3.57 19.32
N ARG A 226 11.74 -3.48 18.39
CA ARG A 226 13.04 -4.20 18.47
C ARG A 226 14.19 -3.34 18.98
N ALA A 227 14.16 -2.02 18.76
CA ALA A 227 15.26 -1.10 19.01
C ALA A 227 14.81 0.25 19.61
N PRO A 228 13.90 0.29 20.61
CA PRO A 228 13.22 1.52 21.04
C PRO A 228 14.12 2.66 21.50
N SER A 229 15.28 2.35 22.10
CA SER A 229 16.22 3.35 22.63
C SER A 229 17.14 3.96 21.57
N ARG A 230 17.20 3.36 20.36
CA ARG A 230 18.12 3.73 19.27
C ARG A 230 17.40 3.93 17.93
N THR A 231 16.08 4.07 17.96
CA THR A 231 15.26 4.51 16.84
C THR A 231 15.05 6.03 16.90
N ILE A 232 15.42 6.73 15.83
CA ILE A 232 15.38 8.18 15.70
C ILE A 232 14.40 8.53 14.57
N LEU A 233 13.37 9.31 14.89
CA LEU A 233 12.45 9.85 13.89
C LEU A 233 12.99 11.16 13.34
N VAL A 234 13.05 11.28 12.02
CA VAL A 234 13.53 12.47 11.30
C VAL A 234 12.45 12.97 10.36
N GLU A 235 11.94 14.16 10.62
CA GLU A 235 10.90 14.81 9.81
C GLU A 235 11.57 15.82 8.88
N LEU A 236 11.48 15.60 7.57
CA LEU A 236 12.06 16.51 6.56
C LEU A 236 11.12 17.66 6.17
N GLU A 237 9.81 17.44 6.36
CA GLU A 237 8.73 18.37 6.07
C GLU A 237 7.58 18.15 7.05
N SER A 238 6.64 19.09 7.14
CA SER A 238 5.45 18.88 7.97
C SER A 238 4.61 17.76 7.40
N VAL A 239 4.59 16.60 8.07
CA VAL A 239 3.74 15.47 7.73
C VAL A 239 2.55 15.36 8.67
N ARG A 240 1.54 14.58 8.25
CA ARG A 240 0.36 14.26 9.03
C ARG A 240 0.76 13.67 10.39
N PRO A 241 0.32 14.25 11.51
CA PRO A 241 0.56 13.67 12.81
C PRO A 241 -0.26 12.39 12.99
N PHE A 242 0.29 11.40 13.70
CA PHE A 242 -0.44 10.24 14.16
C PHE A 242 -0.08 9.95 15.62
N SER A 243 -1.07 9.47 16.38
CA SER A 243 -1.01 9.43 17.85
C SER A 243 0.07 8.51 18.42
N ASP A 244 0.41 7.43 17.72
CA ASP A 244 1.35 6.41 18.20
C ASP A 244 2.77 6.93 18.45
N ILE A 245 3.11 8.11 17.92
CA ILE A 245 4.41 8.77 18.14
C ILE A 245 4.33 10.07 18.95
N ALA A 246 3.16 10.48 19.44
CA ALA A 246 2.94 11.78 20.09
C ALA A 246 3.77 12.02 21.38
N GLY A 247 4.33 10.96 21.97
CA GLY A 247 5.24 11.03 23.13
C GLY A 247 6.73 10.90 22.79
N ARG A 248 7.09 10.77 21.51
CA ARG A 248 8.49 10.57 21.07
C ARG A 248 9.08 11.88 20.54
N HIS A 249 10.36 12.09 20.82
CA HIS A 249 11.09 13.22 20.24
C HIS A 249 11.35 12.97 18.76
N ILE A 250 10.93 13.92 17.93
CA ILE A 250 11.15 13.93 16.48
C ILE A 250 12.20 14.98 16.15
N VAL A 251 13.21 14.62 15.38
CA VAL A 251 14.18 15.58 14.82
C VAL A 251 13.53 16.25 13.61
N ARG A 252 13.06 17.49 13.79
CA ARG A 252 12.61 18.33 12.67
C ARG A 252 13.83 18.83 11.91
N PHE A 253 14.09 18.24 10.75
CA PHE A 253 15.29 18.43 9.98
C PHE A 253 15.09 19.53 8.94
N LEU A 254 15.39 20.75 9.33
CA LEU A 254 15.21 21.94 8.49
C LEU A 254 16.32 22.13 7.46
N ASP A 255 17.37 21.31 7.51
CA ASP A 255 18.60 21.44 6.73
C ASP A 255 19.44 22.68 7.11
N ASP A 256 19.38 23.05 8.38
CA ASP A 256 20.24 24.08 8.98
C ASP A 256 21.28 23.45 9.92
N ALA A 257 22.31 24.23 10.29
CA ALA A 257 23.38 23.77 11.17
C ALA A 257 22.87 23.20 12.52
N ARG A 258 21.77 23.75 13.05
CA ARG A 258 21.19 23.32 14.33
C ARG A 258 20.56 21.94 14.22
N SER A 259 19.73 21.72 13.20
CA SER A 259 19.04 20.45 12.97
C SER A 259 20.00 19.33 12.58
N ARG A 260 21.06 19.65 11.81
CA ARG A 260 22.18 18.74 11.53
C ARG A 260 22.93 18.33 12.79
N GLN A 261 23.28 19.30 13.63
CA GLN A 261 23.93 19.05 14.92
C GLN A 261 23.05 18.21 15.86
N GLU A 262 21.74 18.46 15.89
CA GLU A 262 20.80 17.67 16.69
C GLU A 262 20.76 16.21 16.22
N LEU A 263 20.64 15.95 14.91
CA LEU A 263 20.64 14.57 14.40
C LEU A 263 21.96 13.85 14.72
N ALA A 264 23.10 14.52 14.53
CA ALA A 264 24.41 13.95 14.86
C ALA A 264 24.53 13.58 16.35
N ARG A 265 24.07 14.45 17.26
CA ARG A 265 24.05 14.16 18.72
C ARG A 265 23.08 13.05 19.09
N ARG A 266 21.94 12.94 18.39
CA ARG A 266 20.99 11.83 18.61
C ARG A 266 21.59 10.50 18.20
N LEU A 267 22.33 10.46 17.09
CA LEU A 267 23.07 9.28 16.64
C LEU A 267 24.15 8.89 17.66
N GLU A 268 24.92 9.86 18.15
CA GLU A 268 25.92 9.63 19.21
C GLU A 268 25.26 9.09 20.50
N THR A 269 24.13 9.69 20.92
CA THR A 269 23.35 9.23 22.08
C THR A 269 22.78 7.81 21.87
N ALA A 270 22.46 7.45 20.63
CA ALA A 270 22.03 6.10 20.25
C ALA A 270 23.20 5.10 20.19
N GLY A 271 24.42 5.51 20.54
CA GLY A 271 25.62 4.70 20.62
C GLY A 271 26.42 4.62 19.32
N CYS A 272 26.12 5.45 18.32
CA CYS A 272 26.90 5.49 17.09
C CYS A 272 28.28 6.11 17.32
N ALA A 273 29.30 5.58 16.64
CA ALA A 273 30.64 6.15 16.60
C ALA A 273 30.69 7.33 15.61
N VAL A 274 30.00 8.41 15.96
CA VAL A 274 29.87 9.64 15.15
C VAL A 274 31.18 10.41 15.14
N ASP A 275 31.67 10.78 13.95
CA ASP A 275 32.80 11.71 13.79
C ASP A 275 32.31 13.11 13.44
N MET A 276 32.40 14.04 14.41
CA MET A 276 32.10 15.47 14.23
C MET A 276 33.36 16.35 14.28
N SER A 277 34.56 15.76 14.15
CA SER A 277 35.83 16.50 14.27
C SER A 277 36.09 17.48 13.11
N GLY A 278 35.57 17.17 11.93
CA GLY A 278 35.59 18.03 10.75
C GLY A 278 34.37 18.97 10.63
N ALA A 279 34.32 19.76 9.56
CA ALA A 279 33.20 20.66 9.26
C ALA A 279 32.35 20.21 8.05
N ASP A 280 32.89 19.37 7.16
CA ASP A 280 32.24 18.99 5.90
C ASP A 280 30.82 18.41 6.10
N TRP A 281 30.63 17.58 7.13
CA TRP A 281 29.34 16.97 7.49
C TRP A 281 28.21 17.99 7.72
N GLN A 282 28.55 19.25 8.05
CA GLN A 282 27.56 20.32 8.27
C GLN A 282 26.88 20.77 6.98
N THR A 283 27.43 20.44 5.81
CA THR A 283 26.85 20.78 4.50
C THR A 283 26.58 19.58 3.62
N GLU A 284 27.08 18.39 3.98
CA GLU A 284 26.91 17.18 3.16
C GLU A 284 25.46 16.67 3.08
N GLY A 285 25.07 16.24 1.88
CA GLY A 285 23.69 15.85 1.54
C GLY A 285 22.80 17.05 1.19
N ASP A 286 22.25 17.04 -0.03
CA ASP A 286 21.30 18.05 -0.52
C ASP A 286 19.87 17.69 -0.11
N PHE A 287 19.39 18.28 0.99
CA PHE A 287 18.00 18.12 1.44
C PHE A 287 17.06 19.19 0.88
N ALA A 288 17.58 20.22 0.20
CA ALA A 288 16.75 21.24 -0.42
C ALA A 288 15.90 20.64 -1.55
N GLY A 289 16.49 19.76 -2.36
CA GLY A 289 15.77 19.00 -3.39
C GLY A 289 14.90 17.85 -2.85
N ALA A 290 15.03 17.53 -1.56
CA ALA A 290 14.29 16.44 -0.91
C ALA A 290 12.93 16.87 -0.36
N LYS A 291 12.73 18.17 -0.12
CA LYS A 291 11.41 18.70 0.26
C LYS A 291 10.61 18.89 -1.03
N PRO A 292 9.42 18.27 -1.17
CA PRO A 292 8.52 18.65 -2.25
C PRO A 292 8.36 20.18 -2.20
N SER A 293 8.46 20.86 -3.35
CA SER A 293 8.16 22.30 -3.42
C SER A 293 6.85 22.52 -2.68
N ALA A 294 6.81 23.41 -1.70
CA ALA A 294 5.58 23.77 -1.00
C ALA A 294 4.50 24.07 -2.06
N GLY A 295 3.69 23.06 -2.36
CA GLY A 295 2.48 23.25 -3.13
C GLY A 295 1.67 24.22 -2.30
N ASP A 296 1.19 25.29 -2.94
CA ASP A 296 0.48 26.41 -2.35
C ASP A 296 -0.28 26.00 -1.07
N PRO A 297 -0.13 26.74 0.05
CA PRO A 297 -0.84 26.45 1.28
C PRO A 297 -2.31 26.34 0.93
N ALA A 298 -2.87 25.14 1.11
CA ALA A 298 -4.22 24.75 0.71
C ALA A 298 -5.18 25.93 0.86
N GLY A 299 -5.37 26.61 -0.27
CA GLY A 299 -6.11 27.86 -0.34
C GLY A 299 -7.51 27.57 0.15
N THR A 300 -7.94 28.31 1.15
CA THR A 300 -9.33 28.50 1.49
C THR A 300 -10.02 29.17 0.30
N ASP A 301 -10.33 28.42 -0.75
CA ASP A 301 -11.42 28.77 -1.64
C ASP A 301 -11.86 27.54 -2.44
N GLY A 302 -13.17 27.33 -2.51
CA GLY A 302 -13.84 26.21 -3.16
C GLY A 302 -13.80 26.29 -4.69
N ARG A 303 -12.63 26.55 -5.28
CA ARG A 303 -12.38 26.47 -6.72
C ARG A 303 -11.01 25.85 -6.97
N GLU A 304 -11.02 24.53 -6.99
CA GLU A 304 -10.10 23.67 -7.72
C GLU A 304 -9.63 24.37 -9.01
N ARG A 305 -8.44 24.97 -9.01
CA ARG A 305 -7.72 25.23 -10.27
C ARG A 305 -7.25 23.87 -10.75
N ARG A 306 -8.18 23.12 -11.36
CA ARG A 306 -7.94 21.87 -12.07
C ARG A 306 -6.72 22.09 -12.98
N ARG A 307 -5.59 21.45 -12.67
CA ARG A 307 -4.67 21.06 -13.76
C ARG A 307 -5.56 20.26 -14.71
N ARG A 308 -5.74 20.78 -15.93
CA ARG A 308 -6.63 20.13 -16.89
C ARG A 308 -6.08 18.72 -17.10
N PRO A 309 -6.90 17.67 -16.96
CA PRO A 309 -6.40 16.32 -17.16
C PRO A 309 -5.86 16.22 -18.60
N PRO A 310 -4.76 15.49 -18.82
CA PRO A 310 -4.18 15.38 -20.16
C PRO A 310 -5.22 14.83 -21.13
N THR A 311 -5.43 15.54 -22.24
CA THR A 311 -6.44 15.20 -23.23
C THR A 311 -5.83 14.95 -24.60
N PHE A 312 -6.45 14.07 -25.36
CA PHE A 312 -6.14 13.84 -26.76
C PHE A 312 -7.32 14.26 -27.65
N LEU A 313 -7.11 15.27 -28.50
CA LEU A 313 -8.13 15.70 -29.47
C LEU A 313 -8.19 14.72 -30.63
N TRP A 314 -9.32 14.06 -30.80
CA TRP A 314 -9.53 13.13 -31.90
C TRP A 314 -10.98 13.17 -32.40
N ARG A 315 -11.14 13.30 -33.72
CA ARG A 315 -12.45 13.42 -34.40
C ARG A 315 -13.34 14.53 -33.81
N GLY A 316 -12.75 15.67 -33.42
CA GLY A 316 -13.47 16.83 -32.89
C GLY A 316 -13.90 16.70 -31.42
N VAL A 317 -13.41 15.68 -30.71
CA VAL A 317 -13.70 15.43 -29.28
C VAL A 317 -12.39 15.35 -28.51
N GLU A 318 -12.34 15.95 -27.31
CA GLU A 318 -11.19 15.79 -26.41
C GLU A 318 -11.39 14.56 -25.52
N TRP A 319 -10.50 13.59 -25.65
CA TRP A 319 -10.52 12.35 -24.87
C TRP A 319 -9.60 12.49 -23.67
N VAL A 320 -10.12 12.25 -22.48
CA VAL A 320 -9.32 12.34 -21.25
C VAL A 320 -8.44 11.10 -21.10
N LEU A 321 -7.12 11.30 -21.08
CA LEU A 321 -6.13 10.25 -20.87
C LEU A 321 -5.93 10.04 -19.36
N GLY A 322 -6.31 8.87 -18.87
CA GLY A 322 -6.12 8.48 -17.46
C GLY A 322 -4.68 8.09 -17.15
N PRO A 323 -4.31 7.97 -15.86
CA PRO A 323 -2.99 7.50 -15.44
C PRO A 323 -2.59 6.17 -16.06
N GLU A 324 -3.55 5.25 -16.25
CA GLU A 324 -3.31 3.93 -16.86
C GLU A 324 -2.88 4.01 -18.33
N PHE A 325 -3.27 5.06 -19.06
CA PHE A 325 -2.76 5.28 -20.41
C PHE A 325 -1.25 5.53 -20.36
N TRP A 326 -0.81 6.47 -19.53
CA TRP A 326 0.61 6.82 -19.37
C TRP A 326 1.43 5.71 -18.74
N GLY A 327 0.81 4.92 -17.88
CA GLY A 327 1.41 3.74 -17.29
C GLY A 327 1.70 2.65 -18.32
N ALA A 328 0.87 2.49 -19.36
CA ALA A 328 0.88 1.31 -20.24
C ALA A 328 1.22 1.57 -21.72
N TYR A 329 1.16 2.82 -22.21
CA TYR A 329 1.27 3.13 -23.65
C TYR A 329 2.61 2.71 -24.29
N GLU A 330 3.69 2.57 -23.52
CA GLU A 330 4.98 2.16 -24.07
C GLU A 330 5.01 0.67 -24.44
N TYR A 331 4.36 -0.19 -23.66
CA TYR A 331 4.55 -1.64 -23.73
C TYR A 331 3.28 -2.46 -23.98
N LEU A 332 2.08 -1.86 -23.89
CA LEU A 332 0.82 -2.56 -24.13
C LEU A 332 0.13 -2.04 -25.40
N SER A 333 0.00 -2.88 -26.42
CA SER A 333 -0.69 -2.49 -27.65
C SER A 333 -2.20 -2.34 -27.43
N GLY A 334 -2.84 -1.51 -28.24
CA GLY A 334 -4.30 -1.32 -28.15
C GLY A 334 -5.13 -2.56 -28.52
N ASP A 335 -4.52 -3.61 -29.06
CA ASP A 335 -5.16 -4.91 -29.32
C ASP A 335 -5.03 -5.90 -28.14
N GLU A 336 -4.10 -5.64 -27.22
CA GLU A 336 -3.80 -6.50 -26.06
C GLU A 336 -4.37 -5.93 -24.75
N ILE A 337 -4.88 -4.69 -24.77
CA ILE A 337 -5.43 -4.02 -23.59
C ILE A 337 -6.77 -4.62 -23.16
N SER A 338 -6.88 -4.99 -21.88
CA SER A 338 -8.14 -5.51 -21.33
C SER A 338 -9.24 -4.43 -21.29
N PRO A 339 -10.53 -4.79 -21.37
CA PRO A 339 -11.64 -3.84 -21.34
C PRO A 339 -11.66 -2.95 -20.08
N ALA A 340 -11.27 -3.51 -18.93
CA ALA A 340 -11.20 -2.77 -17.66
C ALA A 340 -10.09 -1.72 -17.66
N LEU A 341 -8.91 -2.08 -18.18
CA LEU A 341 -7.76 -1.17 -18.29
C LEU A 341 -8.01 -0.10 -19.34
N LEU A 342 -8.60 -0.46 -20.48
CA LEU A 342 -8.99 0.48 -21.54
C LEU A 342 -9.96 1.56 -21.03
N ASN A 343 -10.95 1.17 -20.23
CA ASN A 343 -11.91 2.10 -19.65
C ASN A 343 -11.27 3.07 -18.63
N SER A 344 -10.18 2.65 -17.98
CA SER A 344 -9.42 3.48 -17.05
C SER A 344 -8.40 4.38 -17.76
N ALA A 345 -7.84 3.89 -18.86
CA ALA A 345 -6.89 4.60 -19.72
C ALA A 345 -7.57 5.69 -20.56
N ILE A 346 -8.74 5.42 -21.13
CA ILE A 346 -9.54 6.39 -21.90
C ILE A 346 -10.83 6.71 -21.14
N ARG A 347 -10.83 7.85 -20.45
CA ARG A 347 -11.92 8.34 -19.59
C ARG A 347 -12.97 9.11 -20.39
N SER A 348 -13.98 9.62 -19.69
CA SER A 348 -15.10 10.34 -20.30
C SER A 348 -14.61 11.49 -21.20
N PRO A 349 -15.09 11.59 -22.44
CA PRO A 349 -14.71 12.65 -23.35
C PRO A 349 -15.34 13.99 -22.95
N ILE A 350 -14.66 15.07 -23.28
CA ILE A 350 -15.13 16.43 -23.06
C ILE A 350 -15.16 17.22 -24.38
N CYS A 351 -16.01 18.24 -24.43
CA CYS A 351 -16.10 19.13 -25.56
C CYS A 351 -14.83 20.00 -25.64
N PRO A 352 -14.14 20.09 -26.80
CA PRO A 352 -12.95 20.92 -26.91
C PRO A 352 -13.22 22.42 -26.71
N GLN A 353 -14.46 22.86 -26.96
CA GLN A 353 -14.85 24.27 -26.87
C GLN A 353 -15.30 24.67 -25.45
N CYS A 354 -16.31 23.99 -24.89
CA CYS A 354 -16.89 24.38 -23.59
C CYS A 354 -16.39 23.54 -22.40
N LYS A 355 -15.61 22.48 -22.66
CA LYS A 355 -15.06 21.55 -21.64
C LYS A 355 -16.11 20.78 -20.82
N GLU A 356 -17.39 20.83 -21.21
CA GLU A 356 -18.45 20.00 -20.67
C GLU A 356 -18.37 18.55 -21.17
N ASP A 357 -19.03 17.64 -20.46
CA ASP A 357 -19.14 16.23 -20.86
C ASP A 357 -19.69 16.11 -22.29
N ALA A 358 -18.96 15.38 -23.14
CA ALA A 358 -19.34 15.18 -24.54
C ALA A 358 -20.15 13.91 -24.75
N LYS A 359 -20.27 13.03 -23.74
CA LYS A 359 -20.83 11.68 -23.88
C LYS A 359 -22.27 11.71 -24.39
N ALA A 360 -23.12 12.50 -23.72
CA ALA A 360 -24.53 12.62 -24.09
C ALA A 360 -24.69 13.22 -25.50
N GLY A 361 -23.84 14.18 -25.87
CA GLY A 361 -23.84 14.80 -27.20
C GLY A 361 -23.38 13.87 -28.33
N MET A 362 -22.48 12.94 -28.02
CA MET A 362 -22.07 11.87 -28.94
C MET A 362 -23.21 10.88 -29.19
N GLU A 363 -23.96 10.52 -28.14
CA GLU A 363 -25.11 9.61 -28.22
C GLU A 363 -26.31 10.20 -28.98
N SER A 364 -26.54 11.52 -28.87
CA SER A 364 -27.74 12.17 -29.38
C SER A 364 -27.63 12.74 -30.80
N GLY A 365 -26.43 12.91 -31.35
CA GLY A 365 -26.27 13.58 -32.64
C GLY A 365 -24.87 14.02 -33.03
N ASN A 366 -23.82 13.49 -32.40
CA ASN A 366 -22.44 13.92 -32.61
C ASN A 366 -22.25 15.44 -32.50
N GLN A 367 -22.84 16.06 -31.48
CA GLN A 367 -22.64 17.48 -31.20
C GLN A 367 -22.75 17.76 -29.70
N CYS A 368 -21.98 18.73 -29.20
CA CYS A 368 -22.07 19.14 -27.80
C CYS A 368 -23.45 19.74 -27.50
N LEU A 369 -24.14 19.21 -26.48
CA LEU A 369 -25.45 19.70 -26.06
C LEU A 369 -25.41 21.10 -25.44
N THR A 370 -24.24 21.55 -24.97
CA THR A 370 -24.07 22.85 -24.34
C THR A 370 -23.74 23.96 -25.33
N CYS A 371 -22.77 23.75 -26.24
CA CYS A 371 -22.29 24.80 -27.15
C CYS A 371 -22.51 24.50 -28.64
N GLY A 372 -23.05 23.34 -29.01
CA GLY A 372 -23.31 22.97 -30.40
C GLY A 372 -22.07 22.57 -31.20
N GLN A 373 -20.89 22.44 -30.58
CA GLN A 373 -19.68 21.98 -31.25
C GLN A 373 -19.90 20.61 -31.90
N ALA A 374 -19.69 20.51 -33.22
CA ALA A 374 -19.82 19.25 -33.95
C ALA A 374 -18.66 18.29 -33.67
N PHE A 375 -19.00 17.00 -33.59
CA PHE A 375 -18.09 15.86 -33.45
C PHE A 375 -18.13 15.02 -34.73
N HIS A 376 -17.00 14.42 -35.13
CA HIS A 376 -16.85 13.74 -36.41
C HIS A 376 -16.65 12.22 -36.23
N LEU A 377 -17.54 11.58 -35.47
CA LEU A 377 -17.38 10.19 -35.04
C LEU A 377 -17.95 9.15 -36.01
N GLY A 378 -18.71 9.57 -37.03
CA GLY A 378 -19.34 8.70 -38.02
C GLY A 378 -20.87 8.77 -37.94
N PRO A 379 -21.61 7.71 -38.35
CA PRO A 379 -23.07 7.70 -38.27
C PRO A 379 -23.54 7.75 -36.81
N VAL A 380 -24.64 8.48 -36.58
CA VAL A 380 -25.27 8.56 -35.25
C VAL A 380 -26.00 7.24 -34.99
N VAL A 381 -25.65 6.57 -33.90
CA VAL A 381 -26.26 5.32 -33.46
C VAL A 381 -26.76 5.46 -32.01
N PRO A 382 -27.85 4.77 -31.61
CA PRO A 382 -28.45 4.94 -30.27
C PRO A 382 -27.51 4.66 -29.10
N VAL A 383 -26.55 3.77 -29.29
CA VAL A 383 -25.45 3.50 -28.35
C VAL A 383 -24.17 3.42 -29.16
N PRO A 384 -23.25 4.38 -29.01
CA PRO A 384 -21.94 4.31 -29.66
C PRO A 384 -21.22 3.01 -29.28
N PRO A 385 -20.45 2.41 -30.21
CA PRO A 385 -19.57 1.27 -29.92
C PRO A 385 -18.41 1.76 -29.04
N TRP A 386 -18.69 1.96 -27.75
CA TRP A 386 -17.84 2.68 -26.81
C TRP A 386 -16.48 2.00 -26.62
N GLU A 387 -16.46 0.68 -26.65
CA GLU A 387 -15.24 -0.09 -26.47
C GLU A 387 -14.34 0.03 -27.70
N GLU A 388 -14.89 -0.19 -28.91
CA GLU A 388 -14.17 -0.02 -30.18
C GLU A 388 -13.67 1.41 -30.35
N LEU A 389 -14.50 2.39 -30.00
CA LEU A 389 -14.14 3.81 -30.09
C LEU A 389 -12.99 4.15 -29.14
N LYS A 390 -13.04 3.66 -27.90
CA LYS A 390 -11.93 3.84 -26.93
C LYS A 390 -10.67 3.10 -27.38
N GLN A 391 -10.79 1.92 -27.98
CA GLN A 391 -9.64 1.18 -28.55
C GLN A 391 -8.97 2.00 -29.66
N GLU A 392 -9.75 2.58 -30.58
CA GLU A 392 -9.20 3.44 -31.64
C GLU A 392 -8.50 4.68 -31.05
N VAL A 393 -9.13 5.33 -30.07
CA VAL A 393 -8.55 6.49 -29.36
C VAL A 393 -7.24 6.09 -28.68
N TYR A 394 -7.20 4.97 -27.97
CA TYR A 394 -6.00 4.46 -27.32
C TYR A 394 -4.87 4.23 -28.31
N LYS A 395 -5.13 3.56 -29.44
CA LYS A 395 -4.12 3.32 -30.49
C LYS A 395 -3.58 4.62 -31.08
N LYS A 396 -4.45 5.61 -31.32
CA LYS A 396 -4.06 6.91 -31.90
C LYS A 396 -3.29 7.77 -30.91
N ALA A 397 -3.75 7.84 -29.66
CA ALA A 397 -3.06 8.54 -28.57
C ALA A 397 -1.70 7.89 -28.28
N GLN A 398 -1.63 6.55 -28.24
CA GLN A 398 -0.37 5.82 -28.06
C GLN A 398 0.65 6.14 -29.15
N ALA A 399 0.20 6.16 -30.42
CA ALA A 399 1.08 6.52 -31.53
C ALA A 399 1.57 7.98 -31.44
N ALA A 400 0.72 8.91 -31.00
CA ALA A 400 1.09 10.32 -30.79
C ALA A 400 2.07 10.49 -29.62
N ALA A 401 1.84 9.83 -28.49
CA ALA A 401 2.75 9.84 -27.34
C ALA A 401 4.13 9.27 -27.70
N ARG A 402 4.19 8.16 -28.44
CA ARG A 402 5.45 7.56 -28.93
C ARG A 402 6.22 8.45 -29.92
N ARG A 403 5.55 9.37 -30.62
CA ARG A 403 6.18 10.40 -31.47
C ARG A 403 6.60 11.65 -30.69
N GLY A 404 6.30 11.72 -29.39
CA GLY A 404 6.54 12.92 -28.59
C GLY A 404 5.58 14.07 -28.90
N GLU A 405 4.36 13.76 -29.36
CA GLU A 405 3.31 14.77 -29.59
C GLU A 405 2.38 14.92 -28.38
N LEU A 406 2.47 13.99 -27.42
CA LEU A 406 1.71 14.01 -26.16
C LEU A 406 2.67 13.74 -25.01
N HIS A 407 2.59 14.57 -23.98
CA HIS A 407 3.39 14.45 -22.77
C HIS A 407 2.51 14.59 -21.53
N LEU A 408 2.96 13.96 -20.45
CA LEU A 408 2.40 14.17 -19.12
C LEU A 408 3.13 15.37 -18.50
N ASP A 409 2.48 16.54 -18.49
CA ASP A 409 3.02 17.79 -17.92
C ASP A 409 3.19 17.74 -16.39
#